data_AF-M5BS89-F1
#
_entry.id   AF-M5BS89-F1
#
_cell.length_a   1.000
_cell.length_b   1.000
_cell.length_c   1.000
_cell.angle_alpha   90.00
_cell.angle_beta   90.00
_cell.angle_gamma   90.00
#
_symmetry.space_group_name_H-M   'P 1'
#
loop_
_entity.id
_entity.type
_entity.pdbx_description
1 polymer ?
#
loop_
_entity_poly.entity_id
_entity_poly.type
_entity_poly.pdbx_seq_one_letter_code
_entity_poly.pdbx_strand_id
1 'polypeptide(L)' 'MYPGGLKEIKYKTMMERKPDEIIRQAVSGMLPKNRLRDRRLERLRIFEGPENPLQANIKKNWEVAQKDSAQVSP' A
#
# COMPACT_ATOMS: atom_id res chain seq x y z
N MET A 1 21.37 25.83 1.28
CA MET A 1 21.47 24.36 1.40
C MET A 1 22.36 24.07 2.60
N TYR A 2 21.79 23.59 3.70
CA TYR A 2 22.54 23.36 4.95
C TYR A 2 23.10 21.93 4.96
N PRO A 3 24.42 21.73 5.15
CA PRO A 3 24.97 20.39 5.38
C PRO A 3 24.39 19.83 6.69
N GLY A 4 23.86 18.59 6.66
CA GLY A 4 23.31 17.89 7.84
C GLY A 4 21.82 17.54 7.81
N GLY A 5 21.10 17.75 6.71
CA GLY A 5 19.64 17.50 6.62
C GLY A 5 19.17 16.05 6.51
N LEU A 6 20.06 15.06 6.68
CA LEU A 6 19.68 13.64 6.59
C LEU A 6 18.82 13.26 7.81
N LYS A 7 17.61 12.77 7.55
CA LYS A 7 16.70 12.24 8.57
C LYS A 7 16.47 10.77 8.31
N GLU A 8 16.96 9.93 9.21
CA GLU A 8 16.71 8.49 9.18
C GLU A 8 15.71 8.11 10.28
N ILE A 9 14.80 7.21 9.95
CA ILE A 9 13.79 6.70 10.88
C ILE A 9 13.85 5.17 10.80
N LYS A 10 13.92 4.52 11.95
CA LYS A 10 13.89 3.05 12.02
C LYS A 10 12.52 2.54 11.57
N TYR A 11 12.52 1.44 10.80
CA TYR A 11 11.32 0.79 10.30
C TYR A 11 10.28 0.54 11.40
N LYS A 12 10.71 -0.04 12.53
CA LYS A 12 9.84 -0.34 13.68
C LYS A 12 9.09 0.90 14.18
N THR A 13 9.79 2.03 14.29
CA THR A 13 9.22 3.30 14.73
C THR A 13 8.25 3.88 13.70
N MET A 14 8.54 3.73 12.41
CA MET A 14 7.62 4.17 11.35
C MET A 14 6.36 3.29 11.33
N MET A 15 6.50 2.00 11.60
CA MET A 15 5.38 1.05 11.62
C MET A 15 4.41 1.34 12.77
N GLU A 16 4.92 1.73 13.94
CA GLU A 16 4.09 2.15 15.09
C GLU A 16 3.43 3.52 14.87
N ARG A 17 4.08 4.43 14.14
CA ARG A 17 3.60 5.81 13.97
C ARG A 17 2.69 6.02 12.77
N LYS A 18 3.06 5.44 11.62
CA LYS A 18 2.47 5.66 10.30
C LYS A 18 2.68 4.44 9.40
N PRO A 19 2.01 3.32 9.67
CA PRO A 19 2.14 2.11 8.87
C PRO A 19 1.72 2.32 7.40
N ASP A 20 0.76 3.21 7.12
CA ASP A 20 0.33 3.51 5.75
C ASP A 20 1.44 4.09 4.87
N GLU A 21 2.33 4.89 5.48
CA GLU A 21 3.38 5.61 4.75
C GLU A 21 4.44 4.63 4.24
N ILE A 22 4.72 3.57 5.00
CA ILE A 22 5.62 2.47 4.60
C ILE A 22 5.13 1.85 3.30
N ILE A 23 3.86 1.44 3.28
CA ILE A 23 3.25 0.77 2.13
C ILE A 23 3.20 1.73 0.93
N ARG A 24 2.82 2.99 1.17
CA ARG A 24 2.79 4.01 0.12
C ARG A 24 4.17 4.27 -0.49
N GLN A 25 5.22 4.33 0.33
CA GLN A 25 6.60 4.50 -0.14
C GLN A 25 7.08 3.28 -0.94
N ALA A 26 6.78 2.07 -0.47
CA ALA A 26 7.11 0.83 -1.18
C ALA A 26 6.47 0.80 -2.58
N VAL A 27 5.16 1.05 -2.68
CA VAL A 27 4.45 1.09 -3.97
C VAL A 27 4.97 2.21 -4.87
N SER A 28 5.28 3.38 -4.30
CA SER A 28 5.89 4.49 -5.05
C SER A 28 7.24 4.10 -5.69
N GLY A 29 8.05 3.31 -4.99
CA GLY A 29 9.31 2.78 -5.50
C GLY A 29 9.14 1.74 -6.60
N MET A 30 8.05 0.96 -6.58
CA MET A 30 7.73 -0.04 -7.59
C MET A 30 7.14 0.55 -8.88
N LEU A 31 6.64 1.79 -8.84
CA LEU A 31 6.07 2.45 -10.01
C LEU A 31 7.14 3.08 -10.91
N PRO A 32 6.94 3.09 -12.24
CA PRO A 32 7.83 3.80 -13.16
C PRO A 32 7.91 5.30 -12.82
N LYS A 33 9.13 5.85 -12.83
CA LYS A 33 9.38 7.27 -12.56
C LYS A 33 8.93 8.13 -13.73
N ASN A 34 7.66 8.54 -13.73
CA ASN A 34 7.07 9.44 -14.73
C ASN A 34 6.04 10.40 -14.11
N ARG A 35 5.53 11.34 -14.90
CA ARG A 35 4.55 12.35 -14.46
C ARG A 35 3.20 11.77 -14.00
N LEU A 36 2.90 10.52 -14.34
CA LEU A 36 1.66 9.83 -13.94
C LEU A 36 1.81 9.09 -12.61
N ARG A 37 3.03 8.95 -12.08
CA ARG A 37 3.28 8.22 -10.83
C ARG A 37 2.44 8.76 -9.68
N ASP A 38 2.44 10.08 -9.51
CA ASP A 38 1.74 10.72 -8.39
C ASP A 38 0.23 10.55 -8.51
N ARG A 39 -0.34 10.74 -9.72
CA ARG A 39 -1.76 10.46 -10.00
C ARG A 39 -2.16 9.00 -9.78
N ARG A 40 -1.25 8.04 -10.01
CA ARG A 40 -1.50 6.62 -9.72
C ARG A 40 -1.46 6.35 -8.22
N LEU A 41 -0.53 6.97 -7.49
CA LEU A 41 -0.43 6.87 -6.03
C LEU A 41 -1.61 7.51 -5.29
N GLU A 42 -2.25 8.53 -5.86
CA GLU A 42 -3.47 9.13 -5.29
C GLU A 42 -4.67 8.18 -5.29
N ARG A 43 -4.68 7.19 -6.19
CA ARG A 43 -5.71 6.15 -6.26
C ARG A 43 -5.51 5.06 -5.20
N LEU A 44 -4.31 4.93 -4.66
CA LEU A 44 -4.03 3.98 -3.58
C LEU A 44 -4.62 4.52 -2.27
N ARG A 45 -5.56 3.76 -1.69
CA ARG A 45 -6.16 4.00 -0.38
C ARG A 45 -5.78 2.84 0.53
N ILE A 46 -5.17 3.19 1.65
CA ILE A 46 -4.71 2.25 2.68
C ILE A 46 -5.53 2.61 3.92
N PHE A 47 -6.04 1.59 4.59
CA PHE A 47 -6.85 1.72 5.79
C PHE A 47 -6.24 0.78 6.83
N GLU A 48 -6.23 1.22 8.08
CA GLU A 48 -5.82 0.40 9.21
C GLU A 48 -6.98 -0.49 9.64
N GLY A 49 -6.69 -1.77 9.89
CA GLY A 49 -7.68 -2.73 10.36
C GLY A 49 -8.62 -3.27 9.25
N PRO A 50 -9.68 -3.99 9.64
CA PRO A 50 -10.55 -4.72 8.71
C PRO A 50 -11.65 -3.86 8.07
N GLU A 51 -11.92 -2.67 8.61
CA GLU A 51 -12.99 -1.80 8.14
C GLU A 51 -12.49 -0.80 7.11
N ASN A 52 -13.26 -0.60 6.03
CA ASN A 52 -12.97 0.43 5.04
C ASN A 52 -14.24 1.07 4.46
N PRO A 53 -14.28 2.41 4.29
CA PRO A 53 -15.46 3.11 3.77
C PRO A 53 -15.78 2.78 2.30
N LEU A 54 -14.86 2.11 1.60
CA LEU A 54 -15.01 1.73 0.20
C LEU A 54 -15.52 0.28 0.04
N GLN A 55 -15.90 -0.41 1.12
CA GLN A 55 -16.29 -1.82 1.10
C GLN A 55 -17.40 -2.12 0.09
N ALA A 56 -18.43 -1.26 0.01
CA ALA A 56 -19.55 -1.40 -0.92
C ALA A 56 -19.14 -1.21 -2.40
N ASN A 57 -17.98 -0.62 -2.67
CA ASN A 57 -17.49 -0.31 -4.01
C ASN A 57 -16.44 -1.31 -4.53
N ILE A 58 -16.21 -2.41 -3.81
CA ILE A 58 -15.23 -3.44 -4.19
C ILE A 58 -15.80 -4.29 -5.33
N LYS A 59 -15.29 -4.08 -6.56
CA LYS A 59 -15.66 -4.89 -7.73
C LYS A 59 -14.91 -6.21 -7.85
N LYS A 60 -13.68 -6.25 -7.33
CA LYS A 60 -12.81 -7.43 -7.39
C LYS A 60 -12.07 -7.59 -6.06
N ASN A 61 -12.30 -8.71 -5.40
CA ASN A 61 -11.54 -9.10 -4.21
C ASN A 61 -10.52 -10.18 -4.61
N TRP A 62 -9.24 -9.96 -4.28
CA TRP A 62 -8.14 -10.86 -4.62
C TRP A 62 -7.96 -12.00 -3.60
N GLU A 63 -8.55 -11.89 -2.41
CA GLU A 63 -8.47 -12.94 -1.38
C GLU A 63 -9.42 -14.12 -1.65
N VAL A 64 -10.60 -13.83 -2.21
CA VAL A 64 -11.61 -14.85 -2.53
C VAL A 64 -11.19 -15.68 -3.74
N ALA A 65 -10.56 -15.04 -4.74
CA ALA A 65 -10.13 -15.69 -5.98
C ALA A 65 -9.07 -16.79 -5.79
N GLN A 66 -8.36 -16.82 -4.66
CA GLN A 66 -7.37 -17.87 -4.37
C GLN A 66 -7.96 -19.14 -3.75
N LYS A 67 -9.16 -19.05 -3.15
CA LYS A 67 -9.81 -20.20 -2.50
C LYS A 67 -10.45 -21.15 -3.51
N ASP A 68 -10.86 -20.64 -4.68
CA ASP A 68 -11.44 -21.46 -5.76
C ASP A 68 -10.39 -22.32 -6.48
N SER A 69 -9.11 -21.96 -6.43
CA SER A 69 -8.02 -22.77 -7.00
C SER A 69 -7.54 -23.91 -6.08
N ALA A 70 -8.01 -23.98 -4.84
CA ALA A 70 -7.62 -25.02 -3.87
C ALA A 70 -8.65 -26.15 -3.75
N GLN A 71 -9.74 -26.12 -4.54
CA GLN A 71 -10.81 -27.12 -4.52
C GLN A 71 -11.10 -27.67 -5.92
N VAL A 72 -10.05 -28.02 -6.67
CA VAL A 72 -10.17 -28.98 -7.78
C VAL A 72 -8.97 -29.93 -7.71
N SER A 73 -9.13 -31.02 -6.97
CA SER A 73 -8.55 -32.32 -7.29
C SER A 73 -9.35 -33.42 -6.58
N PRO A 74 -9.67 -34.52 -7.28
CA PRO A 74 -10.63 -35.55 -6.86
C PRO A 74 -10.23 -36.31 -5.59
#